data_AF-C1LCS8-F1
#
_entry.id   AF-C1LCS8-F1
#
_cell.length_a   1.000
_cell.length_b   1.000
_cell.length_c   1.000
_cell.angle_alpha   90.00
_cell.angle_beta   90.00
_cell.angle_gamma   90.00
#
_symmetry.space_group_name_H-M   'P 1'
#
loop_
_entity.id
_entity.type
_entity.pdbx_description
1 polymer ?
#
loop_
_entity_poly.entity_id
_entity_poly.type
_entity_poly.pdbx_seq_one_letter_code
_entity_poly.pdbx_strand_id
1 'polypeptide(L)'
;MATQPKVPRPSNDSGADGELSSTNALIDEIEEVQNAIDNLNEQASEEILKVEQKFNKMRQPHFEKRCELISKIPNFWLTTFINHPQLSDLLTSNDESVLKHLKKVEVQEFEDIKSGFRINFHFEKNEWFKNSVLTKEFHLGDSGEPSSTYTKIDWYPGKDLT
;
A
#
# COMPACT_ATOMS: atom_id res chain seq x y z
N MET A 1 61.93 32.14 -47.85
CA MET A 1 60.92 32.79 -46.99
C MET A 1 59.57 32.68 -47.68
N ALA A 2 58.62 31.95 -47.09
CA ALA A 2 57.21 32.03 -47.45
C ALA A 2 56.39 31.52 -46.26
N THR A 3 55.95 32.46 -45.43
CA THR A 3 54.98 32.27 -44.35
C THR A 3 53.62 31.93 -44.94
N GLN A 4 53.01 30.82 -44.51
CA GLN A 4 51.62 30.53 -44.86
C GLN A 4 50.64 31.43 -44.09
N PRO A 5 49.47 31.78 -44.67
CA PRO A 5 48.52 32.69 -44.04
C PRO A 5 47.76 32.00 -42.89
N LYS A 6 47.63 32.71 -41.77
CA LYS A 6 46.84 32.29 -40.61
C LYS A 6 45.34 32.41 -40.96
N VAL A 7 44.65 31.28 -41.10
CA VAL A 7 43.19 31.27 -41.29
C VAL A 7 42.53 31.73 -39.98
N PRO A 8 41.67 32.76 -39.98
CA PRO A 8 40.94 33.18 -38.79
C PRO A 8 39.90 32.12 -38.43
N ARG A 9 39.85 31.75 -37.14
CA ARG A 9 38.75 30.96 -36.59
C ARG A 9 37.49 31.83 -36.62
N PRO A 10 36.35 31.39 -37.17
CA PRO A 10 35.12 32.16 -37.04
C PRO A 10 34.68 32.07 -35.59
N SER A 11 34.82 33.17 -34.85
CA SER A 11 34.13 33.40 -33.60
C SER A 11 32.65 33.57 -33.92
N ASN A 12 31.89 32.48 -33.80
CA ASN A 12 30.44 32.48 -33.87
C ASN A 12 29.90 32.28 -32.44
N ASP A 13 30.02 33.34 -31.63
CA ASP A 13 29.64 33.36 -30.22
C ASP A 13 28.38 34.22 -30.00
N SER A 14 27.44 34.17 -30.95
CA SER A 14 26.26 35.06 -30.94
C SER A 14 24.93 34.37 -31.27
N GLY A 15 24.98 33.08 -31.62
CA GLY A 15 23.79 32.26 -31.88
C GLY A 15 23.37 31.36 -30.71
N ALA A 16 24.31 31.02 -29.82
CA ALA A 16 24.05 30.13 -28.70
C ALA A 16 23.13 30.77 -27.65
N ASP A 17 23.32 32.05 -27.33
CA ASP A 17 22.54 32.75 -26.30
C ASP A 17 21.04 32.91 -26.66
N GLY A 18 20.72 33.12 -27.94
CA GLY A 18 19.34 33.24 -28.43
C GLY A 18 18.58 31.91 -28.47
N GLU A 19 19.26 30.83 -28.87
CA GLU A 19 18.71 29.47 -28.83
C GLU A 19 18.55 28.95 -27.40
N LEU A 20 19.51 29.25 -26.50
CA LEU A 20 19.42 28.89 -25.09
C LEU A 20 18.28 29.62 -24.38
N SER A 21 18.10 30.92 -24.66
CA SER A 21 16.99 31.72 -24.12
C SER A 21 15.62 31.24 -24.61
N SER A 22 15.53 30.84 -25.89
CA SER A 22 14.28 30.30 -26.47
C SER A 22 13.97 28.90 -25.92
N THR A 23 14.99 28.09 -25.68
CA THR A 23 14.85 26.76 -25.06
C THR A 23 14.38 26.88 -23.62
N ASN A 24 14.91 27.83 -22.84
CA ASN A 24 14.48 28.05 -21.45
C ASN A 24 13.02 28.53 -21.39
N ALA A 25 12.59 29.43 -22.28
CA ALA A 25 11.19 29.85 -22.34
C ALA A 25 10.24 28.67 -22.63
N LEU A 26 10.64 27.74 -23.52
CA LEU A 26 9.87 26.51 -23.77
C LEU A 26 9.84 25.57 -22.55
N ILE A 27 10.92 25.50 -21.77
CA ILE A 27 10.95 24.71 -20.53
C ILE A 27 9.98 25.30 -19.50
N ASP A 28 9.95 26.62 -19.35
CA ASP A 28 9.00 27.31 -18.45
C ASP A 28 7.55 27.03 -18.86
N GLU A 29 7.23 27.11 -20.16
CA GLU A 29 5.90 26.75 -20.68
C GLU A 29 5.54 25.27 -20.43
N ILE A 30 6.51 24.35 -20.57
CA ILE A 30 6.31 22.93 -20.26
C ILE A 30 6.04 22.74 -18.75
N GLU A 31 6.76 23.46 -17.89
CA GLU A 31 6.56 23.40 -16.44
C GLU A 31 5.16 23.88 -16.05
N GLU A 32 4.66 24.95 -16.66
CA GLU A 32 3.28 25.42 -16.46
C GLU A 32 2.24 24.34 -16.85
N VAL A 33 2.45 23.67 -17.99
CA VAL A 33 1.57 22.56 -18.43
C VAL A 33 1.66 21.37 -17.47
N GLN A 34 2.87 21.01 -17.02
CA GLN A 34 3.06 19.90 -16.08
C GLN A 34 2.38 20.19 -14.74
N ASN A 35 2.50 21.42 -14.23
CA ASN A 35 1.80 21.85 -13.01
C ASN A 35 0.26 21.75 -13.16
N ALA A 36 -0.27 22.09 -14.33
CA ALA A 36 -1.71 21.94 -14.61
C ALA A 36 -2.14 20.45 -14.64
N ILE A 37 -1.31 19.57 -15.20
CA ILE A 37 -1.55 18.11 -15.21
C ILE A 37 -1.52 17.57 -13.78
N ASP A 38 -0.55 17.97 -12.96
CA ASP A 38 -0.41 17.50 -11.59
C ASP A 38 -1.60 17.92 -10.72
N ASN A 39 -2.07 19.17 -10.87
CA ASN A 39 -3.29 19.64 -10.22
C ASN A 39 -4.54 18.84 -10.64
N LEU A 40 -4.67 18.49 -11.93
CA LEU A 40 -5.77 17.62 -12.39
C LEU A 40 -5.69 16.21 -11.78
N ASN A 41 -4.48 15.66 -11.67
CA ASN A 41 -4.25 14.35 -11.04
C ASN A 41 -4.59 14.37 -9.54
N GLU A 42 -4.28 15.47 -8.84
CA GLU A 42 -4.65 15.69 -7.44
C GLU A 42 -6.18 15.74 -7.27
N GLN A 43 -6.88 16.51 -8.09
CA GLN A 43 -8.35 16.56 -8.08
C GLN A 43 -8.98 15.18 -8.36
N ALA A 44 -8.47 14.46 -9.36
CA ALA A 44 -8.94 13.10 -9.65
C ALA A 44 -8.71 12.15 -8.47
N SER A 45 -7.55 12.26 -7.82
CA SER A 45 -7.21 11.52 -6.60
C SER A 45 -8.18 11.79 -5.45
N GLU A 46 -8.55 13.04 -5.21
CA GLU A 46 -9.52 13.41 -4.17
C GLU A 46 -10.92 12.86 -4.45
N GLU A 47 -11.38 12.94 -5.70
CA GLU A 47 -12.69 12.42 -6.09
C GLU A 47 -12.76 10.89 -5.95
N ILE A 48 -11.71 10.18 -6.35
CA ILE A 48 -11.58 8.73 -6.12
C ILE A 48 -11.67 8.42 -4.62
N LEU A 49 -10.95 9.16 -3.78
CA LEU A 49 -10.97 8.96 -2.33
C LEU A 49 -12.38 9.17 -1.75
N LYS A 50 -13.10 10.21 -2.17
CA LYS A 50 -14.50 10.46 -1.74
C LYS A 50 -15.43 9.31 -2.13
N VAL A 51 -15.28 8.78 -3.35
CA VAL A 51 -16.06 7.63 -3.84
C VAL A 51 -15.76 6.40 -2.99
N GLU A 52 -14.50 6.05 -2.78
CA GLU A 52 -14.13 4.88 -1.98
C GLU A 52 -14.60 5.01 -0.53
N GLN A 53 -14.42 6.16 0.12
CA GLN A 53 -14.94 6.42 1.47
C GLN A 53 -16.46 6.23 1.57
N LYS A 54 -17.21 6.72 0.58
CA LYS A 54 -18.66 6.52 0.49
C LYS A 54 -19.01 5.04 0.39
N PHE A 55 -18.38 4.31 -0.53
CA PHE A 55 -18.68 2.90 -0.73
C PHE A 55 -18.18 2.01 0.41
N ASN A 56 -17.11 2.37 1.11
CA ASN A 56 -16.67 1.71 2.33
C ASN A 56 -17.73 1.75 3.43
N LYS A 57 -18.29 2.92 3.70
CA LYS A 57 -19.40 3.07 4.66
C LYS A 57 -20.62 2.26 4.25
N MET A 58 -20.94 2.20 2.96
CA MET A 58 -22.03 1.37 2.44
C MET A 58 -21.73 -0.13 2.52
N ARG A 59 -20.48 -0.56 2.32
CA ARG A 59 -20.04 -1.96 2.42
C ARG A 59 -20.02 -2.47 3.86
N GLN A 60 -19.73 -1.60 4.83
CA GLN A 60 -19.59 -1.95 6.24
C GLN A 60 -20.74 -2.81 6.82
N PRO A 61 -22.03 -2.42 6.74
CA PRO A 61 -23.12 -3.23 7.27
C PRO A 61 -23.23 -4.61 6.60
N HIS A 62 -22.85 -4.70 5.31
CA HIS A 62 -22.81 -5.99 4.61
C HIS A 62 -21.65 -6.86 5.08
N PHE A 63 -20.49 -6.28 5.36
CA PHE A 63 -19.36 -7.02 5.95
C PHE A 63 -19.67 -7.50 7.36
N GLU A 64 -20.28 -6.66 8.19
CA GLU A 64 -20.75 -7.05 9.53
C GLU A 64 -21.75 -8.20 9.44
N LYS A 65 -22.75 -8.09 8.55
CA LYS A 65 -23.72 -9.16 8.34
C LYS A 65 -23.07 -10.45 7.86
N ARG A 66 -22.11 -10.37 6.94
CA ARG A 66 -21.35 -11.52 6.47
C ARG A 66 -20.54 -12.16 7.62
N CYS A 67 -19.92 -11.37 8.48
CA CYS A 67 -19.19 -11.87 9.65
C CYS A 67 -20.12 -12.62 10.62
N GLU A 68 -21.33 -12.11 10.89
CA GLU A 68 -22.33 -12.79 11.72
C GLU A 68 -22.79 -14.14 11.14
N LEU A 69 -22.84 -14.25 9.82
CA LEU A 69 -23.23 -15.50 9.15
C LEU A 69 -22.07 -16.50 9.17
N ILE A 70 -20.85 -16.03 8.87
CA ILE A 70 -19.63 -16.85 8.91
C ILE A 70 -19.38 -17.43 10.30
N SER A 71 -19.63 -16.66 11.36
CA SER A 71 -19.38 -17.13 12.74
C SER A 71 -20.23 -18.35 13.15
N LYS A 72 -21.31 -18.64 12.41
CA LYS A 72 -22.17 -19.81 12.59
C LYS A 72 -21.65 -21.06 11.89
N ILE A 73 -20.65 -20.92 11.01
CA ILE A 73 -20.04 -22.03 10.28
C ILE A 73 -18.78 -22.46 11.04
N PRO A 74 -18.76 -23.65 11.65
CA PRO A 74 -17.58 -24.14 12.37
C PRO A 74 -16.36 -24.22 11.45
N ASN A 75 -15.19 -23.83 11.97
CA ASN A 75 -13.90 -23.91 11.27
C ASN A 75 -13.86 -23.21 9.90
N PHE A 76 -14.74 -22.23 9.64
CA PHE A 76 -14.80 -21.56 8.34
C PHE A 76 -13.45 -20.99 7.90
N TRP A 77 -12.78 -20.22 8.76
CA TRP A 77 -11.51 -19.58 8.41
C TRP A 77 -10.37 -20.57 8.26
N LEU A 78 -10.25 -21.55 9.16
CA LEU A 78 -9.30 -22.65 8.99
C LEU A 78 -9.49 -23.32 7.61
N THR A 79 -10.73 -23.73 7.31
CA THR A 79 -11.09 -24.38 6.05
C THR A 79 -10.76 -23.47 4.86
N THR A 80 -11.01 -22.17 4.98
CA THR A 80 -10.71 -21.19 3.93
C THR A 80 -9.19 -21.10 3.68
N PHE A 81 -8.38 -21.00 4.73
CA PHE A 81 -6.93 -20.87 4.59
C PHE A 81 -6.28 -22.15 4.02
N ILE A 82 -6.65 -23.34 4.51
CA ILE A 82 -6.06 -24.60 4.02
C ILE A 82 -6.44 -24.94 2.57
N ASN A 83 -7.58 -24.41 2.08
CA ASN A 83 -8.00 -24.61 0.69
C ASN A 83 -7.53 -23.50 -0.24
N HIS A 84 -6.91 -22.43 0.29
CA HIS A 84 -6.38 -21.36 -0.55
C HIS A 84 -4.97 -21.72 -1.04
N PRO A 85 -4.71 -21.77 -2.36
CA PRO A 85 -3.48 -22.33 -2.91
C PRO A 85 -2.21 -21.76 -2.27
N GLN A 86 -2.09 -20.43 -2.22
CA GLN A 86 -0.89 -19.77 -1.71
C GLN A 86 -0.78 -19.74 -0.18
N LEU A 87 -1.90 -19.88 0.53
CA LEU A 87 -1.90 -19.74 2.00
C LEU A 87 -1.71 -21.10 2.65
N SER A 88 -2.23 -22.17 2.03
CA SER A 88 -2.05 -23.54 2.50
C SER A 88 -0.58 -23.93 2.63
N ASP A 89 0.26 -23.51 1.68
CA ASP A 89 1.71 -23.77 1.68
C ASP A 89 2.45 -23.06 2.82
N LEU A 90 1.84 -22.04 3.44
CA LEU A 90 2.42 -21.29 4.56
C LEU A 90 2.08 -21.88 5.93
N LEU A 91 1.14 -22.84 5.98
CA LEU A 91 0.62 -23.36 7.24
C LEU A 91 1.28 -24.67 7.64
N THR A 92 1.66 -24.77 8.91
CA THR A 92 2.07 -26.03 9.54
C THR A 92 0.89 -26.68 10.27
N SER A 93 1.04 -27.95 10.64
CA SER A 93 0.04 -28.68 11.43
C SER A 93 -0.22 -28.04 12.81
N ASN A 94 0.75 -27.32 13.37
CA ASN A 94 0.56 -26.56 14.60
C ASN A 94 -0.28 -25.31 14.36
N ASP A 95 -0.05 -24.60 13.25
CA ASP A 95 -0.84 -23.43 12.86
C ASP A 95 -2.30 -23.79 12.64
N GLU A 96 -2.58 -24.94 12.00
CA GLU A 96 -3.95 -25.44 11.85
C GLU A 96 -4.66 -25.58 13.21
N SER A 97 -3.94 -26.05 14.25
CA SER A 97 -4.48 -26.21 15.59
C SER A 97 -4.79 -24.87 16.27
N VAL A 98 -3.99 -23.84 16.00
CA VAL A 98 -4.26 -22.46 16.40
C VAL A 98 -5.46 -21.89 15.64
N LEU A 99 -5.47 -22.04 14.31
CA LEU A 99 -6.49 -21.50 13.40
C LEU A 99 -7.89 -22.09 13.61
N LYS A 100 -8.03 -23.25 14.27
CA LYS A 100 -9.34 -23.74 14.77
C LYS A 100 -10.05 -22.71 15.66
N HIS A 101 -9.28 -21.89 16.37
CA HIS A 101 -9.79 -20.87 17.29
C HIS A 101 -10.04 -19.52 16.60
N LEU A 102 -9.74 -19.39 15.30
CA LEU A 102 -9.94 -18.15 14.54
C LEU A 102 -11.43 -17.96 14.18
N LYS A 103 -12.04 -16.90 14.71
CA LYS A 103 -13.47 -16.61 14.52
C LYS A 103 -13.76 -15.59 13.44
N LYS A 104 -12.89 -14.60 13.28
CA LYS A 104 -13.09 -13.50 12.33
C LYS A 104 -11.75 -13.09 11.76
N VAL A 105 -11.72 -12.89 10.44
CA VAL A 105 -10.67 -12.13 9.76
C VAL A 105 -11.33 -10.86 9.23
N GLU A 106 -10.73 -9.73 9.56
CA GLU A 106 -11.23 -8.42 9.18
C GLU A 106 -10.11 -7.63 8.50
N VAL A 107 -10.39 -7.08 7.33
CA VAL A 107 -9.51 -6.13 6.65
C VAL A 107 -10.15 -4.76 6.77
N GLN A 108 -9.43 -3.82 7.36
CA GLN A 108 -9.87 -2.44 7.54
C GLN A 108 -8.89 -1.51 6.82
N GLU A 109 -9.41 -0.72 5.91
CA GLU A 109 -8.69 0.40 5.32
C GLU A 109 -8.63 1.56 6.33
N PHE A 110 -7.58 2.37 6.28
CA PHE A 110 -7.51 3.61 7.06
C PHE A 110 -8.42 4.69 6.46
N GLU A 111 -8.67 5.76 7.22
CA GLU A 111 -9.51 6.88 6.74
C GLU A 111 -8.93 7.52 5.48
N ASP A 112 -7.60 7.68 5.47
CA ASP A 112 -6.84 7.87 4.25
C ASP A 112 -6.51 6.49 3.65
N ILE A 113 -7.29 6.09 2.65
CA ILE A 113 -7.18 4.78 1.99
C ILE A 113 -5.81 4.62 1.31
N LYS A 114 -5.13 5.73 0.97
CA LYS A 114 -3.78 5.70 0.38
C LYS A 114 -2.71 5.37 1.41
N SER A 115 -2.96 5.67 2.68
CA SER A 115 -1.98 5.46 3.77
C SER A 115 -1.82 4.00 4.17
N GLY A 116 -2.74 3.10 3.78
CA GLY A 116 -2.62 1.66 3.99
C GLY A 116 -3.85 0.98 4.58
N PHE A 117 -3.63 -0.19 5.19
CA PHE A 117 -4.68 -1.03 5.74
C PHE A 117 -4.17 -1.91 6.87
N ARG A 118 -5.09 -2.46 7.66
CA ARG A 118 -4.80 -3.47 8.68
C ARG A 118 -5.64 -4.73 8.52
N ILE A 119 -5.04 -5.85 8.88
CA ILE A 119 -5.68 -7.16 8.95
C ILE A 119 -5.76 -7.57 10.42
N ASN A 120 -6.96 -7.82 10.91
CA ASN A 120 -7.22 -8.30 12.26
C ASN A 120 -7.68 -9.76 12.23
N PHE A 121 -7.00 -10.59 13.00
CA PHE A 121 -7.32 -11.99 13.23
C PHE A 121 -7.88 -12.12 14.65
N HIS A 122 -9.18 -12.38 14.77
CA HIS A 122 -9.87 -12.49 16.06
C HIS A 122 -9.95 -13.94 16.50
N PHE A 123 -9.32 -14.24 17.62
CA PHE A 123 -9.30 -15.57 18.21
C PHE A 123 -10.26 -15.64 19.40
N GLU A 124 -10.92 -16.79 19.55
CA GLU A 124 -11.48 -17.15 20.84
C GLU A 124 -10.36 -17.51 21.83
N LYS A 125 -10.72 -17.61 23.11
CA LYS A 125 -9.79 -18.08 24.14
C LYS A 125 -9.24 -19.45 23.74
N ASN A 126 -7.92 -19.56 23.71
CA ASN A 126 -7.20 -20.76 23.30
C ASN A 126 -6.03 -21.03 24.25
N GLU A 127 -5.34 -22.15 24.03
CA GLU A 127 -4.26 -22.63 24.88
C GLU A 127 -2.85 -22.20 24.42
N TRP A 128 -2.74 -21.36 23.39
CA TRP A 128 -1.48 -20.99 22.75
C TRP A 128 -0.98 -19.62 23.19
N PHE A 129 -1.87 -18.61 23.17
CA PHE A 129 -1.53 -17.23 23.52
C PHE A 129 -2.70 -16.49 24.19
N LYS A 130 -2.39 -15.37 24.85
CA LYS A 130 -3.39 -14.55 25.56
C LYS A 130 -4.16 -13.58 24.66
N ASN A 131 -3.61 -13.23 23.49
CA ASN A 131 -4.22 -12.26 22.59
C ASN A 131 -5.61 -12.71 22.13
N SER A 132 -6.59 -11.82 22.20
CA SER A 132 -7.90 -12.01 21.54
C SER A 132 -7.87 -11.56 20.08
N VAL A 133 -6.95 -10.66 19.73
CA VAL A 133 -6.77 -10.15 18.37
C VAL A 133 -5.29 -10.07 18.06
N LEU A 134 -4.90 -10.59 16.89
CA LEU A 134 -3.60 -10.35 16.28
C LEU A 134 -3.80 -9.43 15.08
N THR A 135 -3.09 -8.31 15.06
CA THR A 135 -3.19 -7.31 13.99
C THR A 135 -1.88 -7.24 13.22
N LYS A 136 -1.98 -7.18 11.89
CA LYS A 136 -0.88 -6.81 10.99
C LYS A 136 -1.31 -5.55 10.25
N GLU A 137 -0.54 -4.47 10.38
CA GLU A 137 -0.81 -3.22 9.69
C GLU A 137 0.25 -2.97 8.62
N PHE A 138 -0.19 -2.46 7.47
CA PHE A 138 0.65 -2.04 6.36
C PHE A 138 0.39 -0.55 6.15
N HIS A 139 1.46 0.23 6.07
CA HIS A 139 1.42 1.67 5.88
C HIS A 139 2.26 2.07 4.67
N LEU A 140 1.82 3.09 3.95
CA LEU A 140 2.57 3.75 2.90
C LEU A 140 2.83 5.20 3.34
N GLY A 141 4.09 5.56 3.56
CA GLY A 141 4.45 6.92 3.96
C GLY A 141 4.28 7.92 2.82
N ASP A 142 4.30 9.23 3.12
CA ASP A 142 4.12 10.31 2.14
C ASP A 142 5.14 10.28 0.99
N SER A 143 6.34 9.73 1.25
CA SER A 143 7.39 9.51 0.25
C SER A 143 7.21 8.22 -0.57
N GLY A 144 6.13 7.47 -0.36
CA GLY A 144 5.87 6.17 -0.99
C GLY A 144 6.61 4.99 -0.36
N GLU A 145 7.26 5.19 0.79
CA GLU A 145 8.01 4.12 1.47
C GLU A 145 7.07 3.18 2.24
N PRO A 146 7.07 1.87 1.94
CA PRO A 146 6.21 0.91 2.63
C PRO A 146 6.77 0.56 4.02
N SER A 147 5.91 0.51 5.02
CA SER A 147 6.23 0.03 6.36
C SER A 147 5.14 -0.90 6.89
N SER A 148 5.47 -1.71 7.90
CA SER A 148 4.47 -2.59 8.53
C SER A 148 4.72 -2.76 10.02
N THR A 149 3.64 -2.87 10.78
CA THR A 149 3.65 -3.17 12.22
C THR A 149 2.82 -4.42 12.47
N TYR A 150 3.03 -5.05 13.62
CA TYR A 150 2.25 -6.22 14.01
C TYR A 150 2.11 -6.33 15.53
N THR A 151 1.02 -6.96 15.96
CA THR A 151 0.83 -7.31 17.37
C THR A 151 1.85 -8.37 17.77
N LYS A 152 2.64 -8.09 18.83
CA LYS A 152 3.47 -9.12 19.44
C LYS A 152 2.58 -10.19 20.10
N ILE A 153 2.84 -11.45 19.78
CA ILE A 153 2.11 -12.58 20.36
C ILE A 153 2.57 -12.80 21.80
N ASP A 154 1.62 -12.86 22.73
CA ASP A 154 1.82 -13.18 24.15
C ASP A 154 1.57 -14.68 24.36
N TRP A 155 2.59 -15.47 23.98
CA TRP A 155 2.57 -16.93 24.10
C TRP A 155 2.48 -17.39 25.56
N TYR A 156 1.75 -18.47 25.78
CA TYR A 156 1.86 -19.20 27.04
C TYR A 156 3.20 -19.96 27.11
N PRO A 157 3.72 -20.27 28.30
CA PRO A 157 4.97 -21.02 28.45
C PRO A 157 4.98 -22.34 27.68
N GLY A 158 5.99 -22.55 26.83
CA GLY A 158 6.15 -23.77 26.02
C GLY A 158 5.18 -23.91 24.84
N LYS A 159 4.44 -22.85 24.50
CA LYS A 159 3.46 -22.82 23.41
C LYS A 159 3.88 -21.90 22.24
N ASP A 160 5.08 -21.35 22.31
CA ASP A 160 5.65 -20.54 21.24
C ASP A 160 5.86 -21.40 19.98
N LEU A 161 5.36 -20.92 18.85
CA LEU A 161 5.44 -21.59 17.54
C LEU A 161 6.48 -20.94 16.62
N THR A 162 7.18 -19.91 17.09
CA THR A 162 8.16 -19.13 16.30
C THR A 162 9.60 -19.57 16.51
#